data_AF-A0A0D6EQB0-F1
#
_entry.id   AF-A0A0D6EQB0-F1
#
_cell.length_a   1.000
_cell.length_b   1.000
_cell.length_c   1.000
_cell.angle_alpha   90.00
_cell.angle_beta   90.00
_cell.angle_gamma   90.00
#
_symmetry.space_group_name_H-M   'P 1'
#
loop_
_entity.id
_entity.type
_entity.pdbx_description
1 polymer ?
#
loop_
_entity_poly.entity_id
_entity_poly.type
_entity_poly.pdbx_seq_one_letter_code
_entity_poly.pdbx_strand_id
1 'polypeptide(L)'
;MRPSASVHSGTPLGLSLDRSADPRGSTVPTGHKWMGWWGDARPAPLSRLCARRTNDAYPSHRWAVPSRPASRPTVRPSILAIRDRFRKLTRVLIGGGDFATAISPYRNKPMRGAFAHWVIRGYKRTAQQAVYFAVPLGLGYGVIQWAVKDNDLRNSKHGQAKGLFP
;
A
#
# COMPACT_ATOMS: atom_id res chain seq x y z
N MET A 1 27.09 -62.83 -33.14
CA MET A 1 27.95 -61.86 -32.41
C MET A 1 27.09 -60.66 -32.02
N ARG A 2 26.92 -60.42 -30.73
CA ARG A 2 26.28 -59.22 -30.15
C ARG A 2 27.37 -58.20 -29.80
N PRO A 3 27.02 -56.91 -29.71
CA PRO A 3 27.47 -56.15 -28.55
C PRO A 3 26.29 -55.62 -27.74
N SER A 4 26.41 -55.85 -26.43
CA SER A 4 25.52 -55.40 -25.36
C SER A 4 25.68 -53.90 -25.13
N ALA A 5 24.56 -53.16 -25.13
CA ALA A 5 24.52 -51.78 -24.66
C ALA A 5 24.37 -51.76 -23.13
N SER A 6 25.34 -51.15 -22.45
CA SER A 6 25.39 -50.96 -21.01
C SER A 6 24.39 -49.89 -20.55
N VAL A 7 23.48 -50.29 -19.67
CA VAL A 7 22.57 -49.41 -18.93
C VAL A 7 23.37 -48.63 -17.89
N HIS A 8 23.42 -47.31 -18.02
CA HIS A 8 23.91 -46.40 -16.97
C HIS A 8 22.72 -45.86 -16.18
N SER A 9 22.52 -46.40 -14.98
CA SER A 9 21.62 -45.86 -13.97
C SER A 9 22.34 -44.74 -13.22
N GLY A 10 22.19 -43.50 -13.70
CA GLY A 10 22.63 -42.31 -12.98
C GLY A 10 21.54 -41.86 -12.00
N THR A 11 21.83 -41.96 -10.71
CA THR A 11 21.03 -41.42 -9.61
C THR A 11 21.26 -39.90 -9.52
N PRO A 12 20.28 -39.02 -9.77
CA PRO A 12 20.46 -37.61 -9.47
C PRO A 12 20.26 -37.37 -7.97
N LEU A 13 21.38 -37.03 -7.36
CA LEU A 13 21.60 -36.40 -6.08
C LEU A 13 20.49 -35.41 -5.65
N GLY A 14 20.04 -35.60 -4.41
CA GLY A 14 19.91 -34.54 -3.41
C GLY A 14 19.19 -33.26 -3.83
N LEU A 15 17.86 -33.28 -3.78
CA LEU A 15 17.05 -32.06 -3.75
C LEU A 15 17.22 -31.39 -2.38
N SER A 16 18.23 -30.53 -2.27
CA SER A 16 18.43 -29.61 -1.16
C SER A 16 17.25 -28.62 -1.13
N LEU A 17 16.32 -28.83 -0.19
CA LEU A 17 15.31 -27.83 0.19
C LEU A 17 15.98 -26.69 0.95
N ASP A 18 16.74 -25.85 0.23
CA ASP A 18 17.11 -24.54 0.75
C ASP A 18 16.00 -23.56 0.38
N ARG A 19 14.89 -23.66 1.12
CA ARG A 19 13.75 -22.74 1.02
C ARG A 19 14.06 -21.49 1.83
N SER A 20 15.08 -20.76 1.38
CA SER A 20 15.33 -19.38 1.79
C SER A 20 14.16 -18.51 1.29
N ALA A 21 13.16 -18.36 2.16
CA ALA A 21 12.03 -17.48 1.97
C ALA A 21 12.53 -16.03 2.05
N ASP A 22 12.94 -15.48 0.92
CA ASP A 22 13.24 -14.05 0.80
C ASP A 22 11.92 -13.28 0.57
N PRO A 23 11.41 -12.51 1.55
CA PRO A 23 10.12 -11.82 1.44
C PRO A 23 10.15 -10.62 0.49
N ARG A 24 11.27 -10.37 -0.21
CA ARG A 24 11.49 -9.16 -1.02
C ARG A 24 11.04 -9.28 -2.48
N GLY A 25 10.60 -10.47 -2.92
CA GLY A 25 10.26 -10.75 -4.34
C GLY A 25 8.78 -10.70 -4.71
N SER A 26 7.87 -10.29 -3.81
CA SER A 26 6.45 -10.13 -4.15
C SER A 26 6.24 -8.85 -4.98
N THR A 27 6.18 -9.00 -6.30
CA THR A 27 5.74 -7.97 -7.26
C THR A 27 4.24 -7.66 -7.19
N VAL A 28 3.52 -8.22 -6.22
CA VAL A 28 2.17 -7.73 -5.89
C VAL A 28 2.35 -6.38 -5.21
N PRO A 29 1.79 -5.27 -5.75
CA PRO A 29 1.93 -3.96 -5.15
C PRO A 29 1.12 -3.91 -3.84
N THR A 30 1.69 -4.40 -2.74
CA THR A 30 1.24 -4.15 -1.36
C THR A 30 1.68 -2.76 -0.90
N GLY A 31 1.56 -1.79 -1.80
CA GLY A 31 1.95 -0.42 -1.57
C GLY A 31 0.79 0.36 -0.97
N HIS A 32 1.04 0.96 0.18
CA HIS A 32 0.29 2.05 0.82
C HIS A 32 -0.07 3.24 -0.12
N LYS A 33 0.29 3.18 -1.40
CA LYS A 33 0.01 4.20 -2.43
C LYS A 33 -1.47 4.32 -2.81
N TRP A 34 -2.29 3.29 -2.57
CA TRP A 34 -3.74 3.34 -2.88
C TRP A 34 -4.62 3.82 -1.71
N MET A 35 -4.04 4.17 -0.56
CA MET A 35 -4.77 4.78 0.57
C MET A 35 -4.80 6.32 0.52
N GLY A 36 -4.44 6.92 -0.61
CA GLY A 36 -4.27 8.37 -0.80
C GLY A 36 -5.54 9.24 -0.69
N TRP A 37 -6.71 8.66 -0.39
CA TRP A 37 -7.93 9.44 -0.14
C TRP A 37 -8.49 9.34 1.28
N TRP A 38 -8.01 8.39 2.11
CA TRP A 38 -8.51 8.21 3.49
C TRP A 38 -7.40 8.13 4.56
N GLY A 39 -6.11 8.22 4.19
CA GLY A 39 -5.02 7.72 5.04
C GLY A 39 -3.95 8.70 5.54
N ASP A 40 -4.11 10.02 5.42
CA ASP A 40 -3.09 10.99 5.90
C ASP A 40 -3.60 11.89 7.05
N ALA A 41 -4.47 11.34 7.90
CA ALA A 41 -4.79 11.93 9.21
C ALA A 41 -3.73 11.57 10.26
N ARG A 42 -2.44 11.76 9.95
CA ARG A 42 -1.44 11.83 11.02
C ARG A 42 -1.55 13.24 11.61
N PRO A 43 -1.83 13.41 12.91
CA PRO A 43 -1.68 14.72 13.53
C PRO A 43 -0.24 15.15 13.29
N ALA A 44 -0.06 16.34 12.69
CA ALA A 44 1.26 16.92 12.51
C ALA A 44 1.96 16.91 13.89
N PRO A 45 3.21 16.41 13.98
CA PRO A 45 3.92 16.44 15.25
C PRO A 45 4.12 17.91 15.65
N LEU A 46 3.41 18.33 16.70
CA LEU A 46 3.48 19.65 17.33
C LEU A 46 4.86 19.94 17.97
N SER A 47 5.86 19.06 17.79
CA SER A 47 7.17 19.14 18.43
C SER A 47 8.21 19.98 17.67
N ARG A 48 7.84 20.75 16.63
CA ARG A 48 8.77 21.64 15.89
C ARG A 48 8.47 23.13 15.97
N LEU A 49 7.76 23.60 16.98
CA LEU A 49 7.50 25.04 17.19
C LEU A 49 8.08 25.65 18.48
N CYS A 50 8.83 24.89 19.29
CA CYS A 50 9.43 25.41 20.53
C CYS A 50 10.95 25.22 20.56
N ALA A 51 11.70 25.98 19.74
CA ALA A 51 13.11 26.32 20.04
C ALA A 51 13.67 27.36 19.05
N ARG A 52 13.14 28.59 19.05
CA ARG A 52 13.95 29.77 18.68
C ARG A 52 13.34 31.06 19.20
N ARG A 53 13.48 31.26 20.52
CA ARG A 53 13.39 32.56 21.15
C ARG A 53 14.73 32.85 21.81
N THR A 54 15.59 33.54 21.09
CA THR A 54 16.55 34.48 21.68
C THR A 54 16.62 35.67 20.74
N ASN A 55 16.09 36.77 21.26
CA ASN A 55 16.37 38.16 20.94
C ASN A 55 17.54 38.37 19.97
N ASP A 56 17.24 38.93 18.80
CA ASP A 56 18.17 39.82 18.12
C ASP A 56 17.38 40.96 17.49
N ALA A 57 17.95 42.15 17.65
CA ALA A 57 17.41 43.46 17.34
C ALA A 57 16.82 43.57 15.93
N TYR A 58 15.76 44.38 15.81
CA TYR A 58 15.28 44.91 14.53
C TYR A 58 16.41 45.68 13.81
N PRO A 59 16.85 45.25 12.61
CA PRO A 59 17.52 46.15 11.68
C PRO A 59 16.45 46.70 10.74
N SER A 60 16.16 47.98 10.90
CA SER A 60 15.41 48.78 9.94
C SER A 60 16.21 48.92 8.64
N HIS A 61 16.24 47.91 7.78
CA HIS A 61 16.88 48.02 6.47
C HIS A 61 16.03 47.40 5.37
N ARG A 62 15.35 48.32 4.67
CA ARG A 62 15.33 48.43 3.21
C ARG A 62 14.74 47.23 2.47
N TRP A 63 13.47 47.39 2.09
CA TRP A 63 12.79 46.58 1.07
C TRP A 63 13.60 46.56 -0.23
N ALA A 64 14.49 45.58 -0.37
CA ALA A 64 15.14 45.28 -1.63
C ALA A 64 14.12 44.56 -2.51
N VAL A 65 13.61 45.27 -3.51
CA VAL A 65 12.84 44.68 -4.61
C VAL A 65 13.73 43.62 -5.26
N PRO A 66 13.37 42.33 -5.24
CA PRO A 66 14.14 41.32 -5.96
C PRO A 66 14.06 41.65 -7.45
N SER A 67 15.19 42.09 -8.02
CA SER A 67 15.36 42.25 -9.45
C SER A 67 15.04 40.91 -10.12
N ARG A 68 14.05 40.94 -11.03
CA ARG A 68 13.62 39.77 -11.80
C ARG A 68 14.87 39.16 -12.45
N PRO A 69 15.21 37.88 -12.18
CA PRO A 69 16.34 37.25 -12.83
C PRO A 69 16.09 37.27 -14.33
N ALA A 70 17.09 37.79 -15.05
CA ALA A 70 17.11 37.86 -16.49
C ALA A 70 16.66 36.53 -17.11
N SER A 71 15.86 36.66 -18.17
CA SER A 71 15.36 35.61 -19.04
C SER A 71 16.24 34.37 -19.04
N ARG A 72 15.73 33.27 -18.47
CA ARG A 72 16.36 31.96 -18.61
C ARG A 72 16.56 31.69 -20.11
N PRO A 73 17.79 31.42 -20.57
CA PRO A 73 18.00 31.06 -21.95
C PRO A 73 17.17 29.80 -22.22
N THR A 74 16.31 29.89 -23.23
CA THR A 74 15.55 28.76 -23.76
C THR A 74 16.55 27.83 -24.44
N VAL A 75 17.28 27.06 -23.64
CA VAL A 75 18.18 26.01 -24.14
C VAL A 75 17.26 24.95 -24.72
N ARG A 76 16.98 25.08 -26.02
CA ARG A 76 16.36 24.01 -26.81
C ARG A 76 17.26 22.79 -26.57
N PRO A 77 16.77 21.73 -25.90
CA PRO A 77 17.60 20.57 -25.67
C PRO A 77 18.00 20.07 -27.05
N SER A 78 19.31 20.08 -27.33
CA SER A 78 19.83 19.49 -28.54
C SER A 78 19.38 18.03 -28.56
N ILE A 79 19.06 17.50 -29.75
CA ILE A 79 18.56 16.13 -29.94
C ILE A 79 19.48 15.09 -29.23
N LEU A 80 20.76 15.43 -29.07
CA LEU A 80 21.75 14.70 -28.29
C LEU A 80 21.41 14.59 -26.78
N ALA A 81 20.96 15.66 -26.14
CA ALA A 81 20.58 15.66 -24.72
C ALA A 81 19.32 14.80 -24.43
N ILE A 82 18.43 14.66 -25.42
CA ILE A 82 17.24 13.80 -25.32
C ILE A 82 17.64 12.32 -25.40
N ARG A 83 18.57 11.97 -26.31
CA ARG A 83 19.07 10.59 -26.45
C ARG A 83 19.76 10.09 -25.18
N ASP A 84 20.56 10.93 -24.52
CA ASP A 84 21.26 10.51 -23.31
C ASP A 84 20.34 10.33 -22.10
N ARG A 85 19.27 11.13 -21.98
CA ARG A 85 18.23 10.88 -20.96
C ARG A 85 17.50 9.56 -21.19
N PHE A 86 17.18 9.23 -22.44
CA PHE A 86 16.50 7.98 -22.79
C PHE A 86 17.39 6.76 -22.52
N ARG A 87 18.70 6.88 -22.81
CA ARG A 87 19.70 5.82 -22.56
C ARG A 87 19.93 5.58 -21.06
N LYS A 88 19.83 6.64 -20.23
CA LYS A 88 19.96 6.53 -18.76
C LYS A 88 18.74 5.89 -18.11
N LEU A 89 17.53 6.19 -18.61
CA LEU A 89 16.28 5.56 -18.17
C LEU A 89 16.23 4.06 -18.53
N THR A 90 16.66 3.70 -19.74
CA THR A 90 16.71 2.30 -20.18
C THR A 90 17.75 1.47 -19.41
N ARG A 91 18.88 2.06 -19.01
CA ARG A 91 19.89 1.34 -18.21
C ARG A 91 19.42 1.02 -16.77
N VAL A 92 18.56 1.84 -16.17
CA VAL A 92 17.96 1.55 -14.86
C VAL A 92 16.88 0.46 -14.95
N LEU A 93 16.23 0.31 -16.10
CA LEU A 93 15.18 -0.69 -16.32
C LEU A 93 15.71 -2.05 -16.80
N ILE A 94 16.93 -2.12 -17.35
CA ILE A 94 17.51 -3.34 -17.94
C ILE A 94 18.62 -3.96 -17.04
N GLY A 95 19.04 -3.27 -15.98
CA GLY A 95 20.09 -3.74 -15.06
C GLY A 95 19.66 -4.83 -14.07
N GLY A 96 18.37 -5.14 -13.95
CA GLY A 96 17.84 -6.28 -13.19
C GLY A 96 17.21 -7.28 -14.16
N GLY A 97 17.67 -8.52 -14.17
CA GLY A 97 17.37 -9.56 -15.18
C GLY A 97 15.94 -10.11 -15.21
N ASP A 98 14.93 -9.26 -15.10
CA ASP A 98 13.54 -9.66 -15.26
C ASP A 98 13.18 -9.74 -16.76
N PHE A 99 13.36 -10.92 -17.35
CA PHE A 99 12.89 -11.19 -18.70
C PHE A 99 11.35 -11.17 -18.72
N ALA A 100 10.77 -10.04 -19.16
CA ALA A 100 9.34 -9.93 -19.35
C ALA A 100 8.89 -10.81 -20.54
N THR A 101 8.37 -11.99 -20.24
CA THR A 101 7.77 -12.87 -21.24
C THR A 101 6.32 -12.47 -21.48
N ALA A 102 6.07 -11.74 -22.57
CA ALA A 102 4.72 -11.46 -23.02
C ALA A 102 4.21 -12.61 -23.91
N ILE A 103 3.10 -13.24 -23.52
CA ILE A 103 2.40 -14.24 -24.34
C ILE A 103 1.39 -13.52 -25.22
N SER A 104 1.31 -13.90 -26.50
CA SER A 104 0.30 -13.39 -27.44
C SER A 104 -1.12 -13.51 -26.84
N PRO A 105 -1.96 -12.45 -26.93
CA PRO A 105 -3.29 -12.45 -26.31
C PRO A 105 -4.19 -13.57 -26.82
N TYR A 106 -4.01 -14.00 -28.07
CA TYR A 106 -4.75 -15.11 -28.68
C TYR A 106 -4.45 -16.48 -28.05
N ARG A 107 -3.36 -16.60 -27.28
CA ARG A 107 -3.00 -17.82 -26.54
C ARG A 107 -3.46 -17.78 -25.08
N ASN A 108 -3.92 -16.63 -24.58
CA ASN A 108 -4.39 -16.48 -23.22
C ASN A 108 -5.88 -16.82 -23.14
N LYS A 109 -6.28 -17.62 -22.13
CA LYS A 109 -7.70 -17.88 -21.82
C LYS A 109 -8.19 -16.76 -20.88
N PRO A 110 -9.00 -15.79 -21.35
CA PRO A 110 -9.24 -14.52 -20.63
C PRO A 110 -9.94 -14.69 -19.27
N MET A 111 -10.63 -15.81 -19.05
CA MET A 111 -11.35 -16.08 -17.80
C MET A 111 -10.81 -17.29 -17.02
N ARG A 112 -9.66 -17.86 -17.41
CA ARG A 112 -9.11 -19.03 -16.71
C ARG A 112 -8.73 -18.63 -15.28
N GLY A 113 -9.48 -19.16 -14.31
CA GLY A 113 -9.26 -18.86 -12.89
C GLY A 113 -9.76 -17.48 -12.45
N ALA A 114 -10.53 -16.75 -13.27
CA ALA A 114 -11.00 -15.41 -12.92
C ALA A 114 -11.82 -15.42 -11.63
N PHE A 115 -12.75 -16.38 -11.49
CA PHE A 115 -13.59 -16.50 -10.29
C PHE A 115 -12.77 -16.87 -9.05
N ALA A 116 -11.92 -17.90 -9.13
CA ALA A 116 -11.08 -18.33 -8.01
C ALA A 116 -10.14 -17.19 -7.54
N HIS A 117 -9.52 -16.47 -8.47
CA HIS A 117 -8.70 -15.30 -8.15
C HIS A 117 -9.52 -14.14 -7.59
N TRP A 118 -10.69 -13.86 -8.14
CA TRP A 118 -11.56 -12.78 -7.68
C TRP A 118 -12.07 -13.03 -6.27
N VAL A 119 -12.51 -14.25 -5.95
CA VAL A 119 -12.99 -14.60 -4.59
C VAL A 119 -11.86 -14.46 -3.58
N ILE A 120 -10.70 -15.06 -3.84
CA ILE A 120 -9.59 -15.05 -2.86
C ILE A 120 -9.01 -13.64 -2.68
N ARG A 121 -8.81 -12.89 -3.78
CA ARG A 121 -8.26 -11.52 -3.71
C ARG A 121 -9.30 -10.51 -3.21
N GLY A 122 -10.55 -10.67 -3.62
CA GLY A 122 -11.69 -9.88 -3.17
C GLY A 122 -11.90 -10.04 -1.68
N TYR A 123 -11.96 -11.28 -1.18
CA TYR A 123 -12.07 -11.57 0.25
C TYR A 123 -10.97 -10.90 1.07
N LYS A 124 -9.70 -11.04 0.65
CA LYS A 124 -8.57 -10.41 1.35
C LYS A 124 -8.71 -8.88 1.41
N ARG A 125 -9.15 -8.24 0.32
CA ARG A 125 -9.35 -6.79 0.27
C ARG A 125 -10.53 -6.35 1.13
N THR A 126 -11.65 -7.07 1.07
CA THR A 126 -12.84 -6.76 1.87
C THR A 126 -12.58 -6.98 3.35
N ALA A 127 -11.89 -8.06 3.73
CA ALA A 127 -11.55 -8.36 5.12
C ALA A 127 -10.66 -7.27 5.76
N GLN A 128 -9.71 -6.71 5.00
CA GLN A 128 -8.88 -5.59 5.47
C GLN A 128 -9.70 -4.31 5.73
N GLN A 129 -10.75 -4.07 4.94
CA GLN A 129 -11.64 -2.93 5.12
C GLN A 129 -12.75 -3.20 6.14
N ALA A 130 -13.08 -4.48 6.38
CA ALA A 130 -14.18 -4.91 7.23
C ALA A 130 -14.11 -4.37 8.64
N VAL A 131 -12.90 -4.27 9.21
CA VAL A 131 -12.71 -3.76 10.57
C VAL A 131 -13.24 -2.33 10.71
N TYR A 132 -13.08 -1.48 9.70
CA TYR A 132 -13.48 -0.06 9.78
C TYR A 132 -14.99 0.16 9.82
N PHE A 133 -15.78 -0.76 9.28
CA PHE A 133 -17.24 -0.66 9.32
C PHE A 133 -17.89 -1.64 10.28
N ALA A 134 -17.34 -2.85 10.44
CA ALA A 134 -17.88 -3.85 11.36
C ALA A 134 -17.78 -3.41 12.82
N VAL A 135 -16.68 -2.74 13.21
CA VAL A 135 -16.51 -2.24 14.59
C VAL A 135 -17.55 -1.16 14.95
N PRO A 136 -17.70 -0.05 14.21
CA PRO A 136 -18.70 0.95 14.56
C PRO A 136 -20.13 0.43 14.41
N LEU A 137 -20.44 -0.41 13.42
CA LEU A 137 -21.76 -1.02 13.29
C LEU A 137 -22.08 -1.98 14.45
N GLY A 138 -21.12 -2.80 14.86
CA GLY A 138 -21.26 -3.70 16.00
C GLY A 138 -21.44 -2.95 17.31
N LEU A 139 -20.66 -1.89 17.54
CA LEU A 139 -20.80 -1.02 18.70
C LEU A 139 -22.16 -0.31 18.71
N GLY A 140 -22.56 0.28 17.59
CA GLY A 140 -23.85 0.96 17.48
C GLY A 140 -25.02 0.02 17.76
N TYR A 141 -24.99 -1.18 17.18
CA TYR A 141 -26.00 -2.20 17.43
C TYR A 141 -26.04 -2.64 18.90
N GLY A 142 -24.87 -2.81 19.52
CA GLY A 142 -24.76 -3.16 20.94
C GLY A 142 -25.39 -2.11 21.87
N VAL A 143 -25.13 -0.82 21.61
CA VAL A 143 -25.71 0.29 22.40
C VAL A 143 -27.23 0.34 22.25
N ILE A 144 -27.76 0.17 21.04
CA ILE A 144 -29.21 0.15 20.80
C ILE A 144 -29.87 -1.02 21.53
N GLN A 145 -29.28 -2.23 21.46
CA GLN A 145 -29.80 -3.41 22.16
C GLN A 145 -29.78 -3.25 23.69
N TRP A 146 -28.74 -2.61 24.22
CA TRP A 146 -28.69 -2.27 25.64
C TRP A 146 -29.79 -1.27 26.03
N ALA A 147 -29.98 -0.21 25.24
CA ALA A 147 -30.98 0.81 25.50
C ALA A 147 -32.42 0.25 25.48
N VAL A 148 -32.73 -0.66 24.54
CA VAL A 148 -34.05 -1.32 24.50
C VAL A 148 -34.28 -2.15 25.75
N LYS A 149 -33.30 -2.96 26.16
CA LYS A 149 -33.41 -3.79 27.38
C LYS A 149 -33.54 -2.96 28.65
N ASP A 150 -32.79 -1.86 28.74
CA ASP A 150 -32.86 -0.96 29.90
C ASP A 150 -34.22 -0.25 29.95
N ASN A 151 -34.73 0.20 28.80
CA ASN A 151 -36.06 0.79 28.70
C ASN A 151 -37.17 -0.22 29.08
N ASP A 152 -37.08 -1.46 28.60
CA ASP A 152 -38.03 -2.53 28.97
C ASP A 152 -37.95 -2.86 30.46
N LEU A 153 -36.74 -2.88 31.04
CA LEU A 153 -36.54 -3.11 32.46
C LEU A 153 -37.21 -2.01 33.29
N ARG A 154 -37.00 -0.74 32.91
CA ARG A 154 -37.64 0.40 33.58
C ARG A 154 -39.15 0.29 33.45
N ASN A 155 -39.71 0.08 32.26
CA ASN A 155 -41.15 -0.01 32.06
C ASN A 155 -41.81 -1.29 32.64
N SER A 156 -41.03 -2.22 33.22
CA SER A 156 -41.56 -3.41 33.87
C SER A 156 -41.96 -3.18 35.34
N LYS A 157 -42.90 -3.99 35.84
CA LYS A 157 -43.25 -4.02 37.29
C LYS A 157 -42.03 -4.33 38.18
N HIS A 158 -41.08 -5.10 37.68
CA HIS A 158 -39.83 -5.39 38.38
C HIS A 158 -38.92 -4.15 38.49
N GLY A 159 -38.91 -3.28 37.47
CA GLY A 159 -38.20 -1.99 37.51
C GLY A 159 -38.82 -1.01 38.50
N GLN A 160 -40.15 -1.00 38.57
CA GLN A 160 -40.90 -0.22 39.57
C GLN A 160 -40.56 -0.65 40.99
N ALA A 161 -40.57 -1.96 41.28
CA ALA A 161 -40.23 -2.49 42.60
C ALA A 161 -38.79 -2.16 43.04
N LYS A 162 -37.87 -1.95 42.09
CA LYS A 162 -36.48 -1.56 42.35
C LYS A 162 -36.28 -0.05 42.51
N GLY A 163 -37.33 0.76 42.33
CA GLY A 163 -37.24 2.22 42.43
C GLY A 163 -36.42 2.88 41.31
N LEU A 164 -36.34 2.25 40.13
CA LEU A 164 -35.59 2.81 38.98
C LEU A 164 -36.32 3.96 38.25
N PHE A 165 -37.51 4.35 38.74
CA PHE A 165 -38.23 5.51 38.21
C PHE A 165 -37.84 6.77 38.98
N PRO A 166 -37.47 7.86 38.29
CA PRO A 166 -37.44 9.18 38.90
C PRO A 166 -38.84 9.65 39.30
#